data_AF-A0A965BV94-F1
#
_entry.id   AF-A0A965BV94-F1
#
_cell.length_a   1.000
_cell.length_b   1.000
_cell.length_c   1.000
_cell.angle_alpha   90.00
_cell.angle_beta   90.00
_cell.angle_gamma   90.00
#
_symmetry.space_group_name_H-M   'P 1'
#
loop_
_entity.id
_entity.type
_entity.pdbx_description
1 polymer ?
#
loop_
_entity_poly.entity_id
_entity_poly.type
_entity_poly.pdbx_seq_one_letter_code
_entity_poly.pdbx_strand_id
1 'polypeptide(L)'
;MTLYYAAMVLLSIGAFIHSKSPAPEMRPASEAASEFWRWLARATLIAWVALIVWGFRELHWSQPIAATMVSLAANGVIAMRGPRDAWPMLSMLFCALGLAAAAIILIEGLGPGMGL
;
A
#
# COMPACT_ATOMS: atom_id res chain seq x y z
N MET A 1 -12.73 10.59 0.95
CA MET A 1 -12.23 9.20 0.98
C MET A 1 -11.96 8.85 2.43
N THR A 2 -12.46 7.74 2.94
CA THR A 2 -12.15 7.31 4.31
C THR A 2 -10.68 6.90 4.41
N LEU A 3 -10.07 7.02 5.59
CA LEU A 3 -8.67 6.68 5.82
C LEU A 3 -8.33 5.25 5.35
N TYR A 4 -9.27 4.32 5.52
CA TYR A 4 -9.17 2.94 5.02
C TYR A 4 -8.92 2.85 3.50
N TYR A 5 -9.71 3.54 2.68
CA TYR A 5 -9.53 3.50 1.22
C TYR A 5 -8.20 4.15 0.82
N ALA A 6 -7.83 5.26 1.46
CA ALA A 6 -6.56 5.92 1.20
C ALA A 6 -5.39 4.97 1.53
N ALA A 7 -5.40 4.33 2.69
CA ALA A 7 -4.39 3.35 3.10
C ALA A 7 -4.30 2.19 2.10
N MET A 8 -5.43 1.58 1.73
CA MET A 8 -5.50 0.48 0.77
C MET A 8 -4.86 0.84 -0.58
N VAL A 9 -5.21 2.00 -1.13
CA VAL A 9 -4.68 2.45 -2.43
C VAL A 9 -3.19 2.77 -2.33
N LEU A 10 -2.77 3.52 -1.31
CA LEU A 10 -1.36 3.89 -1.12
C LEU A 10 -0.46 2.67 -0.95
N LEU A 11 -0.86 1.73 -0.09
CA LEU A 11 -0.10 0.50 0.14
C LEU A 11 -0.01 -0.33 -1.16
N SER A 12 -1.13 -0.51 -1.84
CA SER A 12 -1.17 -1.26 -3.11
C SER A 12 -0.26 -0.65 -4.16
N ILE A 13 -0.37 0.66 -4.41
CA ILE A 13 0.45 1.33 -5.43
C ILE A 13 1.92 1.27 -5.03
N GLY A 14 2.26 1.54 -3.77
CA GLY A 14 3.63 1.47 -3.27
C GLY A 14 4.29 0.13 -3.55
N ALA A 15 3.63 -0.98 -3.16
CA ALA A 15 4.12 -2.32 -3.41
C ALA A 15 4.13 -2.69 -4.91
N PHE A 16 3.11 -2.27 -5.67
CA PHE A 16 3.03 -2.53 -7.10
C PHE A 16 4.14 -1.85 -7.89
N ILE A 17 4.45 -0.59 -7.59
CA ILE A 17 5.54 0.12 -8.24
C ILE A 17 6.88 -0.60 -7.99
N HIS A 18 7.14 -1.06 -6.76
CA HIS A 18 8.35 -1.84 -6.48
C HIS A 18 8.43 -3.13 -7.32
N SER A 19 7.31 -3.77 -7.67
CA SER A 19 7.32 -4.95 -8.56
C SER A 19 7.90 -4.67 -9.96
N LYS A 20 7.95 -3.40 -10.37
CA LYS A 20 8.53 -2.93 -11.64
C LYS A 20 10.00 -2.49 -11.51
N SER A 21 10.59 -2.57 -10.32
CA SER A 21 12.00 -2.24 -10.05
C SER A 21 13.06 -2.99 -10.87
N PRO A 22 12.82 -4.15 -11.51
CA PRO A 22 13.80 -4.74 -12.42
C PRO A 22 14.12 -3.88 -13.65
N ALA A 23 13.27 -2.91 -13.99
CA ALA A 23 13.56 -1.95 -15.05
C ALA A 23 14.81 -1.12 -14.69
N PRO A 24 15.82 -1.01 -15.59
CA PRO A 24 17.04 -0.25 -15.30
C PRO A 24 16.77 1.20 -14.89
N GLU A 25 15.76 1.83 -15.49
CA GLU A 25 15.25 3.19 -15.23
C GLU A 25 14.75 3.38 -13.78
N MET A 26 14.37 2.30 -13.10
CA MET A 26 13.83 2.34 -11.74
C MET A 26 14.83 1.91 -10.67
N ARG A 27 16.11 1.70 -11.02
CA ARG A 27 17.14 1.36 -10.03
C ARG A 27 17.47 2.57 -9.16
N PRO A 28 17.33 2.45 -7.83
CA PRO A 28 17.84 3.48 -6.93
C PRO A 28 19.35 3.65 -7.07
N ALA A 29 19.84 4.87 -6.92
CA ALA A 29 21.27 5.19 -7.07
C ALA A 29 22.17 4.55 -6.00
N SER A 30 21.60 4.13 -4.86
CA SER A 30 22.34 3.47 -3.78
C SER A 30 21.79 2.07 -3.48
N GLU A 31 22.70 1.13 -3.19
CA GLU A 31 22.33 -0.23 -2.80
C GLU A 31 21.51 -0.26 -1.50
N ALA A 32 21.88 0.59 -0.53
CA ALA A 32 21.13 0.73 0.72
C ALA A 32 19.68 1.18 0.49
N ALA A 33 19.44 2.12 -0.44
CA ALA A 33 18.09 2.54 -0.77
C ALA A 33 17.30 1.43 -1.47
N SER A 34 17.95 0.63 -2.32
CA SER A 34 17.33 -0.54 -2.96
C SER A 34 16.92 -1.60 -1.94
N GLU A 35 17.80 -1.91 -0.99
CA GLU A 35 17.52 -2.85 0.10
C GLU A 35 16.37 -2.36 0.99
N PHE A 36 16.43 -1.09 1.41
CA PHE A 36 15.37 -0.46 2.18
C PHE A 36 14.04 -0.50 1.44
N TRP A 37 14.04 -0.14 0.15
CA TRP A 37 12.84 -0.16 -0.66
C TRP A 37 12.19 -1.53 -0.74
N ARG A 38 13.01 -2.58 -0.85
CA ARG A 38 12.55 -3.98 -0.88
C ARG A 38 11.85 -4.38 0.41
N TRP A 39 12.44 -4.07 1.56
CA TRP A 39 11.82 -4.36 2.85
C TRP A 39 10.56 -3.54 3.07
N LEU A 40 10.61 -2.27 2.71
CA LEU A 40 9.48 -1.36 2.80
C LEU A 40 8.30 -1.87 1.93
N ALA A 41 8.55 -2.24 0.68
CA ALA A 41 7.53 -2.78 -0.22
C ALA A 41 6.93 -4.10 0.28
N ARG A 42 7.74 -4.98 0.89
CA ARG A 42 7.26 -6.22 1.53
C ARG A 42 6.35 -5.93 2.72
N ALA A 43 6.76 -5.04 3.62
CA ALA A 43 5.95 -4.63 4.76
C ALA A 43 4.61 -4.03 4.31
N THR A 44 4.66 -3.17 3.29
CA THR A 44 3.49 -2.56 2.66
C THR A 44 2.52 -3.60 2.10
N LEU A 45 3.02 -4.62 1.38
CA LEU A 45 2.17 -5.69 0.85
C LEU A 45 1.50 -6.49 1.96
N ILE A 46 2.24 -6.81 3.03
CA ILE A 46 1.70 -7.52 4.19
C ILE A 46 0.60 -6.68 4.87
N ALA A 47 0.86 -5.39 5.08
CA ALA A 47 -0.12 -4.47 5.67
C ALA A 47 -1.38 -4.33 4.80
N TRP A 48 -1.24 -4.32 3.48
CA TRP A 48 -2.37 -4.27 2.56
C TRP A 48 -3.26 -5.49 2.71
N VAL A 49 -2.67 -6.70 2.75
CA VAL A 49 -3.42 -7.94 3.00
C VAL A 49 -4.07 -7.92 4.39
N ALA A 50 -3.35 -7.45 5.41
CA ALA A 50 -3.89 -7.34 6.77
C ALA A 50 -5.13 -6.42 6.82
N LEU A 51 -5.11 -5.28 6.13
CA LEU A 51 -6.26 -4.36 6.05
C LEU A 51 -7.44 -4.94 5.26
N ILE A 52 -7.21 -5.83 4.29
CA ILE A 52 -8.32 -6.57 3.64
C ILE A 52 -9.00 -7.45 4.68
N VAL A 53 -8.24 -8.28 5.39
CA VAL A 53 -8.77 -9.20 6.41
C VAL A 53 -9.48 -8.43 7.52
N TRP A 54 -8.83 -7.37 8.04
CA TRP A 54 -9.42 -6.50 9.04
C TRP A 54 -10.70 -5.83 8.54
N GLY A 55 -10.72 -5.36 7.29
CA GLY A 55 -11.89 -4.73 6.67
C GLY A 55 -13.08 -5.68 6.55
N PHE A 56 -12.86 -6.97 6.25
CA PHE A 56 -13.94 -7.97 6.26
C PHE A 56 -14.45 -8.31 7.67
N ARG A 57 -13.63 -8.11 8.70
CA ARG A 57 -14.00 -8.34 10.10
C ARG A 57 -14.82 -7.18 10.66
N GLU A 58 -14.45 -5.94 10.35
CA GLU A 58 -14.99 -4.73 11.00
C GLU A 58 -15.96 -3.92 10.15
N LEU A 59 -15.91 -4.04 8.83
CA LEU A 59 -16.71 -3.24 7.90
C LEU A 59 -17.72 -4.12 7.17
N HIS A 60 -18.76 -3.48 6.63
CA HIS A 60 -19.66 -4.16 5.69
C HIS A 60 -18.85 -4.70 4.49
N TRP A 61 -19.08 -5.96 4.11
CA TRP A 61 -18.29 -6.72 3.12
C TRP A 61 -18.04 -6.00 1.78
N SER A 62 -18.97 -5.12 1.37
CA SER A 62 -18.81 -4.34 0.14
C SER A 62 -17.65 -3.33 0.20
N GLN A 63 -17.28 -2.86 1.39
CA GLN A 63 -16.20 -1.89 1.61
C GLN A 63 -14.80 -2.46 1.30
N PRO A 64 -14.35 -3.59 1.90
CA PRO A 64 -13.05 -4.18 1.56
C PRO A 64 -12.98 -4.63 0.10
N ILE A 65 -14.08 -5.11 -0.48
CA ILE A 65 -14.13 -5.45 -1.91
C ILE A 65 -13.91 -4.20 -2.76
N ALA A 66 -14.67 -3.13 -2.52
CA ALA A 66 -14.54 -1.88 -3.27
C ALA A 66 -13.14 -1.28 -3.13
N ALA A 67 -12.57 -1.24 -1.91
CA ALA A 67 -11.22 -0.73 -1.68
C ALA A 67 -10.16 -1.56 -2.41
N THR A 68 -10.31 -2.89 -2.44
CA THR A 68 -9.43 -3.79 -3.19
C THR A 68 -9.54 -3.51 -4.69
N MET A 69 -10.75 -3.42 -5.23
CA MET A 69 -10.98 -3.14 -6.65
C MET A 69 -10.41 -1.78 -7.08
N VAL A 70 -10.61 -0.74 -6.26
CA VAL A 70 -10.02 0.59 -6.51
C VAL A 70 -8.49 0.55 -6.48
N SER A 71 -7.91 -0.20 -5.54
CA SER A 71 -6.46 -0.39 -5.44
C SER A 71 -5.89 -1.07 -6.70
N LEU A 72 -6.55 -2.12 -7.19
CA LEU A 72 -6.16 -2.81 -8.41
C LEU A 72 -6.35 -1.94 -9.66
N ALA A 73 -7.45 -1.19 -9.74
CA ALA A 73 -7.68 -0.23 -10.83
C ALA A 73 -6.59 0.85 -10.87
N ALA A 74 -6.19 1.38 -9.71
CA ALA A 74 -5.10 2.33 -9.62
C ALA A 74 -3.77 1.73 -10.10
N ASN A 75 -3.47 0.48 -9.72
CA ASN A 75 -2.30 -0.23 -10.25
C ASN A 75 -2.36 -0.39 -11.77
N GLY A 76 -3.55 -0.64 -12.35
CA GLY A 76 -3.75 -0.69 -13.79
C GLY A 76 -3.43 0.63 -14.50
N VAL A 77 -3.90 1.76 -13.95
CA VAL A 77 -3.57 3.12 -14.48
C VAL A 77 -2.07 3.39 -14.41
N ILE A 78 -1.43 2.99 -13.32
CA ILE A 78 0.00 3.07 -13.12
C ILE A 78 0.70 2.19 -14.17
N ALA A 79 0.32 0.92 -14.34
CA ALA A 79 0.90 0.01 -15.33
C ALA A 79 0.90 0.58 -16.76
N MET A 80 -0.15 1.30 -17.16
CA MET A 80 -0.25 1.94 -18.48
C MET A 80 0.76 3.07 -18.71
N ARG A 81 1.28 3.71 -17.64
CA ARG A 81 2.23 4.83 -17.73
C ARG A 81 3.69 4.40 -17.96
N GLY A 82 3.99 3.12 -17.76
CA GLY A 82 5.34 2.55 -17.87
C GLY A 82 6.30 2.96 -16.73
N PRO A 83 7.50 2.36 -16.68
CA PRO A 83 8.57 2.72 -15.75
C PRO A 83 8.99 4.19 -15.91
N ARG A 84 9.31 4.88 -14.80
CA ARG A 84 10.00 6.19 -14.85
C ARG A 84 10.92 6.37 -13.65
N ASP A 85 11.94 7.20 -13.80
CA ASP A 85 12.98 7.44 -12.79
C ASP A 85 12.45 8.01 -11.46
N ALA A 86 11.31 8.72 -11.47
CA ALA A 86 10.69 9.27 -10.27
C ALA A 86 9.90 8.23 -9.43
N TRP A 87 9.64 7.05 -9.99
CA TRP A 87 8.77 6.03 -9.38
C TRP A 87 9.31 5.42 -8.09
N PRO A 88 10.62 5.17 -7.93
CA PRO A 88 11.17 4.67 -6.68
C PRO A 88 10.86 5.60 -5.50
N MET A 89 11.08 6.91 -5.67
CA MET A 89 10.79 7.90 -4.64
C MET A 89 9.29 7.96 -4.31
N LEU A 90 8.44 7.97 -5.35
CA LEU A 90 6.99 8.00 -5.17
C LEU A 90 6.48 6.74 -4.47
N SER A 91 7.03 5.56 -4.80
CA SER A 91 6.70 4.30 -4.15
C SER A 91 7.09 4.29 -2.69
N MET A 92 8.30 4.73 -2.34
CA MET A 92 8.72 4.83 -0.95
C MET A 92 7.80 5.75 -0.15
N LEU A 93 7.40 6.89 -0.74
CA LEU A 93 6.46 7.82 -0.11
C LEU A 93 5.09 7.18 0.13
N PHE A 94 4.52 6.50 -0.88
CA PHE A 94 3.24 5.81 -0.75
C PHE A 94 3.30 4.65 0.24
N CYS A 95 4.40 3.90 0.28
CA CYS A 95 4.61 2.86 1.28
C CYS A 95 4.64 3.47 2.69
N ALA A 96 5.41 4.53 2.92
CA ALA A 96 5.52 5.16 4.23
C ALA A 96 4.18 5.73 4.72
N LEU A 97 3.48 6.49 3.87
CA LEU A 97 2.17 7.06 4.19
C LEU A 97 1.10 5.97 4.36
N GLY A 98 1.11 4.96 3.50
CA GLY A 98 0.20 3.83 3.58
C GLY A 98 0.38 3.02 4.85
N LEU A 99 1.62 2.75 5.26
CA LEU A 99 1.95 2.05 6.50
C LEU A 99 1.56 2.87 7.73
N ALA A 100 1.81 4.18 7.73
CA ALA A 100 1.38 5.06 8.81
C ALA A 100 -0.15 5.06 8.95
N ALA A 101 -0.88 5.18 7.84
CA ALA A 101 -2.35 5.10 7.84
C ALA A 101 -2.86 3.73 8.31
N ALA A 102 -2.23 2.64 7.86
CA ALA A 102 -2.57 1.29 8.30
C ALA A 102 -2.33 1.09 9.80
N ALA A 103 -1.23 1.61 10.33
CA ALA A 103 -0.94 1.57 11.76
C ALA A 103 -2.01 2.31 12.57
N ILE A 104 -2.42 3.50 12.14
CA ILE A 104 -3.50 4.26 12.79
C ILE A 104 -4.80 3.44 12.80
N ILE A 105 -5.23 2.91 11.65
CA ILE A 105 -6.46 2.11 11.54
C ILE A 105 -6.41 0.87 12.45
N LEU A 106 -5.29 0.14 12.44
CA LEU A 106 -5.15 -1.08 13.23
C LEU A 106 -5.09 -0.78 14.73
N ILE A 107 -4.41 0.29 15.15
CA ILE A 107 -4.34 0.69 16.56
C ILE A 107 -5.70 1.17 17.06
N GLU A 108 -6.38 2.03 16.29
CA GLU A 108 -7.72 2.54 16.65
C GLU A 108 -8.76 1.40 16.65
N GLY A 109 -8.67 0.48 15.69
CA GLY A 109 -9.50 -0.72 15.64
C GLY A 109 -9.17 -1.77 16.72
N LEU A 110 -8.05 -1.64 17.43
CA LEU A 110 -7.67 -2.45 18.59
C LEU A 110 -8.03 -1.78 19.93
N GLY A 111 -8.53 -0.54 19.92
CA GLY A 111 -9.03 0.16 21.11
C GLY A 111 -10.19 -0.59 21.78
N PRO A 112 -10.54 -0.27 23.05
CA PRO A 112 -11.52 -1.01 23.86
C PRO A 112 -12.97 -0.75 23.43
N GLY A 113 -13.28 -1.09 22.17
CA GLY A 113 -14.58 -0.99 21.52
C GLY A 113 -15.19 -2.35 21.17
N MET A 114 -14.63 -3.46 21.66
CA MET A 114 -15.37 -4.72 21.83
C MET A 114 -16.22 -4.66 23.12
N GLY A 115 -16.90 -3.54 23.33
CA GLY A 115 -17.96 -3.42 24.32
C GLY A 115 -19.24 -3.96 23.72
N LEU A 116 -19.72 -5.04 24.33
CA LEU A 116 -21.09 -5.55 24.21
C LEU A 116 -22.14 -4.44 24.18
#